data_AF-A0A1Q9C712-F1
#
_entry.id   AF-A0A1Q9C712-F1
#
_cell.length_a   1.000
_cell.length_b   1.000
_cell.length_c   1.000
_cell.angle_alpha   90.00
_cell.angle_beta   90.00
_cell.angle_gamma   90.00
#
_symmetry.space_group_name_H-M   'P 1'
#
loop_
_entity.id
_entity.type
_entity.pdbx_description
1 polymer ?
#
loop_
_entity_poly.entity_id
_entity_poly.type
_entity_poly.pdbx_seq_one_letter_code
_entity_poly.pdbx_strand_id
1 'polypeptide(L)'
;MKMSVLEVMLSVMLQELLLPLARYRRVTPGGVRIELHYTSQSLAEKRKVQTLTLEALKKALVNYTSTIQGQQGKRLWVTRNRSKEDREKIRALVSMKDYAKRYLDDNQIDLDWRGRLWLKGQQVLFWHVWKRPEEGAVMLTNASGDETGWWIDSVQFARVLGLPEERVRQELTD
;
A
#
# COMPACT_ATOMS: atom_id res chain seq x y z
N MET A 1 25.61 -13.05 -19.21
CA MET A 1 24.37 -12.77 -18.45
C MET A 1 23.23 -12.63 -19.46
N LYS A 2 22.37 -13.65 -19.63
CA LYS A 2 21.32 -13.61 -20.66
C LYS A 2 20.15 -12.78 -20.16
N MET A 3 19.82 -11.70 -20.86
CA MET A 3 18.55 -11.00 -20.66
C MET A 3 17.41 -11.94 -21.09
N SER A 4 16.38 -12.07 -20.27
CA SER A 4 15.18 -12.81 -20.63
C SER A 4 14.43 -12.10 -21.77
N VAL A 5 13.74 -12.85 -22.62
CA VAL A 5 12.93 -12.31 -23.73
C VAL A 5 11.94 -11.24 -23.25
N LEU A 6 11.45 -11.38 -22.01
CA LEU A 6 10.56 -10.45 -21.33
C LEU A 6 11.24 -9.10 -21.01
N GLU A 7 12.54 -9.10 -20.68
CA GLU A 7 13.33 -7.89 -20.45
C GLU A 7 13.58 -7.12 -21.76
N VAL A 8 13.86 -7.83 -22.87
CA VAL A 8 14.03 -7.20 -24.20
C VAL A 8 12.71 -6.59 -24.66
N MET A 9 11.59 -7.32 -24.53
CA MET A 9 10.27 -6.81 -24.91
C MET A 9 9.83 -5.63 -24.06
N LEU A 10 9.98 -5.68 -22.74
CA LEU A 10 9.68 -4.54 -21.87
C LEU A 10 10.55 -3.33 -22.20
N SER A 11 11.84 -3.53 -22.48
CA SER A 11 12.75 -2.44 -22.86
C SER A 11 12.33 -1.77 -24.16
N VAL A 12 11.98 -2.54 -25.20
CA VAL A 12 11.53 -2.02 -26.50
C VAL A 12 10.18 -1.32 -26.37
N MET A 13 9.22 -1.92 -25.66
CA MET A 13 7.90 -1.31 -25.44
C MET A 13 7.99 -0.03 -24.59
N LEU A 14 8.84 0.01 -23.56
CA LEU A 14 9.03 1.19 -22.73
C LEU A 14 9.80 2.29 -23.46
N GLN A 15 10.74 1.93 -24.35
CA GLN A 15 11.41 2.90 -25.22
C GLN A 15 10.39 3.55 -26.18
N GLU A 16 9.57 2.77 -26.90
CA GLU A 16 8.62 3.37 -27.85
C GLU A 16 7.51 4.20 -27.19
N LEU A 17 7.11 3.88 -25.96
CA LEU A 17 6.00 4.55 -25.27
C LEU A 17 6.40 5.73 -24.36
N LEU A 18 7.64 5.81 -23.85
CA LEU A 18 8.00 6.70 -22.72
C LEU A 18 9.30 7.49 -22.88
N LEU A 19 9.80 7.63 -24.11
CA LEU A 19 11.15 8.14 -24.42
C LEU A 19 11.56 9.51 -23.82
N PRO A 20 10.70 10.43 -23.33
CA PRO A 20 11.19 11.61 -22.62
C PRO A 20 11.27 11.50 -21.08
N LEU A 21 10.70 10.48 -20.42
CA LEU A 21 10.35 10.59 -18.98
C LEU A 21 10.71 9.39 -18.08
N ALA A 22 11.36 8.34 -18.58
CA ALA A 22 11.64 7.14 -17.79
C ALA A 22 13.03 6.55 -18.09
N ARG A 23 13.81 6.28 -17.03
CA ARG A 23 14.99 5.40 -17.12
C ARG A 23 14.71 4.14 -16.33
N TYR A 24 14.81 2.99 -16.98
CA TYR A 24 14.62 1.69 -16.36
C TYR A 24 15.87 1.29 -15.54
N ARG A 25 15.66 0.76 -14.34
CA ARG A 25 16.70 0.11 -13.54
C ARG A 25 16.23 -1.28 -13.09
N ARG A 26 17.00 -2.30 -13.46
CA ARG A 26 16.79 -3.73 -13.18
C ARG A 26 16.67 -4.03 -11.67
N VAL A 27 15.78 -4.94 -11.26
CA VAL A 27 15.74 -5.49 -9.89
C VAL A 27 15.28 -6.98 -9.86
N THR A 28 15.99 -7.78 -9.05
CA THR A 28 15.83 -9.14 -8.45
C THR A 28 14.89 -10.24 -9.00
N PRO A 29 15.13 -11.52 -8.64
CA PRO A 29 14.23 -12.64 -8.99
C PRO A 29 12.83 -12.43 -8.40
N GLY A 30 11.78 -12.46 -9.23
CA GLY A 30 10.37 -12.43 -8.79
C GLY A 30 9.56 -11.20 -9.20
N GLY A 31 10.18 -10.13 -9.73
CA GLY A 31 9.43 -8.98 -10.24
C GLY A 31 10.31 -7.93 -10.89
N VAL A 32 9.74 -7.15 -11.82
CA VAL A 32 10.43 -6.04 -12.49
C VAL A 32 10.00 -4.72 -11.85
N ARG A 33 10.97 -3.93 -11.39
CA ARG A 33 10.76 -2.56 -10.94
C ARG A 33 11.07 -1.59 -12.08
N ILE A 34 10.15 -0.66 -12.34
CA ILE A 34 10.32 0.40 -13.34
C ILE A 34 10.47 1.72 -12.57
N GLU A 35 11.55 2.44 -12.80
CA GLU A 35 11.79 3.76 -12.22
C GLU A 35 11.46 4.85 -13.25
N LEU A 36 10.69 5.86 -12.85
CA LEU A 36 10.33 6.99 -13.71
C LEU A 36 11.15 8.20 -13.27
N HIS A 37 11.81 8.84 -14.22
CA HIS A 37 12.62 10.02 -13.98
C HIS A 37 11.86 11.24 -14.46
N TYR A 38 11.21 11.92 -13.52
CA TYR A 38 10.40 13.09 -13.83
C TYR A 38 11.28 14.29 -14.12
N THR A 39 10.99 14.98 -15.23
CA THR A 39 11.58 16.28 -15.56
C THR A 39 10.90 17.42 -14.80
N SER A 40 9.67 17.21 -14.35
CA SER A 40 8.91 18.17 -13.54
C SER A 40 9.14 17.97 -12.03
N GLN A 41 9.05 19.07 -11.27
CA GLN A 41 9.03 19.03 -9.80
C GLN A 41 7.60 18.91 -9.23
N SER A 42 6.56 19.20 -10.01
CA SER A 42 5.16 19.18 -9.57
C SER A 42 4.68 17.76 -9.25
N LEU A 43 4.16 17.56 -8.03
CA LEU A 43 3.58 16.28 -7.62
C LEU A 43 2.40 15.86 -8.50
N ALA A 44 1.59 16.82 -8.95
CA ALA A 44 0.43 16.55 -9.80
C ALA A 44 0.85 15.98 -11.16
N GLU A 45 1.87 16.58 -11.78
CA GLU A 45 2.41 16.10 -13.06
C GLU A 45 3.12 14.75 -12.91
N LYS A 46 3.90 14.57 -11.84
CA LYS A 46 4.49 13.26 -11.49
C LYS A 46 3.42 12.17 -11.41
N ARG A 47 2.31 12.44 -10.71
CA ARG A 47 1.17 11.52 -10.59
C ARG A 47 0.50 11.24 -11.93
N LYS A 48 0.30 12.27 -12.77
CA LYS A 48 -0.27 12.11 -14.12
C LYS A 48 0.59 11.18 -14.98
N VAL A 49 1.91 11.39 -15.01
CA VAL A 49 2.86 10.54 -15.74
C VAL A 49 2.84 9.10 -15.22
N GLN A 50 2.79 8.90 -13.90
CA GLN A 50 2.64 7.58 -13.30
C GLN A 50 1.36 6.86 -13.75
N THR A 51 0.22 7.56 -13.74
CA THR A 51 -1.07 6.99 -14.17
C THR A 51 -1.02 6.59 -15.64
N LEU A 52 -0.56 7.48 -16.51
CA LEU A 52 -0.45 7.20 -17.95
C LEU A 52 0.49 6.01 -18.23
N THR A 53 1.62 5.96 -17.52
CA THR A 53 2.55 4.84 -17.63
C THR A 53 1.92 3.52 -17.19
N LEU A 54 1.18 3.54 -16.07
CA LEU A 54 0.50 2.36 -15.55
C LEU A 54 -0.60 1.87 -16.52
N GLU A 55 -1.38 2.78 -17.09
CA GLU A 55 -2.43 2.45 -18.07
C GLU A 55 -1.83 1.88 -19.36
N ALA A 56 -0.77 2.51 -19.88
CA ALA A 56 -0.06 2.01 -21.05
C ALA A 56 0.48 0.59 -20.83
N LEU A 57 1.10 0.34 -19.67
CA LEU A 57 1.61 -0.99 -19.30
C LEU A 57 0.50 -2.03 -19.12
N LYS A 58 -0.61 -1.67 -18.47
CA LYS A 58 -1.77 -2.56 -18.34
C LYS A 58 -2.36 -2.92 -19.70
N LYS A 59 -2.48 -1.95 -20.61
CA LYS A 59 -2.98 -2.16 -21.97
C LYS A 59 -2.03 -3.03 -22.79
N ALA A 60 -0.73 -2.73 -22.72
CA ALA A 60 0.33 -3.49 -23.38
C ALA A 60 0.34 -4.97 -22.96
N LEU A 61 0.14 -5.23 -21.68
CA LEU A 61 0.27 -6.56 -21.09
C LEU A 61 -1.07 -7.30 -20.94
N VAL A 62 -2.19 -6.71 -21.39
CA VAL A 62 -3.53 -7.28 -21.21
C VAL A 62 -3.65 -8.69 -21.82
N ASN A 63 -3.02 -8.92 -22.96
CA ASN A 63 -3.04 -10.20 -23.68
C ASN A 63 -1.77 -11.03 -23.45
N TYR A 64 -0.85 -10.53 -22.61
CA TYR A 64 0.37 -11.24 -22.32
C TYR A 64 0.12 -12.33 -21.27
N THR A 65 0.47 -13.57 -21.60
CA THR A 65 0.47 -14.70 -20.67
C THR A 65 1.87 -15.26 -20.55
N SER A 66 2.27 -15.61 -19.33
CA SER A 66 3.60 -16.17 -19.08
C SER A 66 3.73 -17.54 -19.75
N THR A 67 4.88 -17.79 -20.37
CA THR A 67 5.26 -19.08 -20.97
C THR A 67 6.24 -19.87 -20.09
N ILE A 68 6.59 -19.32 -18.91
CA ILE A 68 7.55 -19.91 -17.98
C ILE A 68 6.92 -21.13 -17.29
N GLN A 69 7.68 -22.22 -17.18
CA GLN A 69 7.26 -23.45 -16.51
C GLN A 69 6.84 -23.18 -15.04
N GLY A 70 5.63 -23.60 -14.67
CA GLY A 70 5.04 -23.35 -13.35
C GLY A 70 4.25 -22.02 -13.25
N GLN A 71 4.28 -21.20 -14.29
CA GLN A 71 3.49 -19.96 -14.39
C GLN A 71 2.71 -19.86 -15.70
N GLN A 72 2.63 -20.94 -16.50
CA GLN A 72 1.97 -20.91 -17.79
C GLN A 72 0.53 -20.41 -17.68
N GLY A 73 0.15 -19.49 -18.59
CA GLY A 73 -1.20 -18.93 -18.62
C GLY A 73 -1.50 -17.87 -17.56
N LYS A 74 -0.58 -17.61 -16.61
CA LYS A 74 -0.75 -16.51 -15.64
C LYS A 74 -0.51 -15.16 -16.33
N ARG A 75 -1.38 -14.19 -16.01
CA ARG A 75 -1.25 -12.80 -16.48
C ARG A 75 -0.23 -12.04 -15.62
N LEU A 76 0.49 -11.12 -16.26
CA LEU A 76 1.35 -10.18 -15.55
C LEU A 76 0.51 -9.07 -14.94
N TRP A 77 0.78 -8.76 -13.67
CA TRP A 77 0.12 -7.69 -12.95
C TRP A 77 1.03 -6.46 -12.90
N VAL A 78 0.49 -5.31 -13.28
CA VAL A 78 1.19 -4.03 -13.17
C VAL A 78 0.46 -3.17 -12.17
N THR A 79 1.19 -2.69 -11.17
CA THR A 79 0.66 -1.77 -10.16
C THR A 79 1.69 -0.69 -9.85
N ARG A 80 1.20 0.48 -9.44
CA ARG A 80 2.06 1.54 -8.93
C ARG A 80 2.66 1.09 -7.60
N ASN A 81 3.95 1.34 -7.41
CA ASN A 81 4.52 1.18 -6.08
C ASN A 81 3.86 2.18 -5.12
N ARG A 82 3.43 1.70 -3.96
CA ARG A 82 2.76 2.52 -2.95
C ARG A 82 3.81 3.40 -2.26
N SER A 83 3.47 4.64 -1.92
CA SER A 83 4.36 5.50 -1.11
C SER A 83 4.63 4.84 0.26
N LYS A 84 5.64 5.30 1.01
CA LYS A 84 5.84 4.84 2.40
C LYS A 84 4.55 5.06 3.20
N GLU A 85 3.98 6.26 3.12
CA GLU A 85 2.72 6.63 3.77
C GLU A 85 1.54 5.72 3.37
N ASP A 86 1.36 5.44 2.07
CA ASP A 86 0.29 4.56 1.59
C ASP A 86 0.46 3.13 2.13
N ARG A 87 1.71 2.64 2.23
CA ARG A 87 2.01 1.31 2.77
C ARG A 87 1.72 1.26 4.27
N GLU A 88 2.15 2.27 5.01
CA GLU A 88 1.90 2.37 6.44
C GLU A 88 0.41 2.51 6.77
N LYS A 89 -0.34 3.32 5.99
CA LYS A 89 -1.80 3.41 6.09
C LYS A 89 -2.46 2.04 5.95
N ILE A 90 -2.09 1.29 4.92
CA ILE A 90 -2.72 0.01 4.62
C ILE A 90 -2.34 -1.02 5.68
N ARG A 91 -1.09 -1.01 6.16
CA ARG A 91 -0.66 -1.86 7.28
C ARG A 91 -1.47 -1.55 8.54
N ALA A 92 -1.63 -0.28 8.90
CA ALA A 92 -2.42 0.13 10.04
C ALA A 92 -3.88 -0.33 9.92
N LEU A 93 -4.51 -0.11 8.76
CA LEU A 93 -5.89 -0.55 8.50
C LEU A 93 -6.07 -2.06 8.60
N VAL A 94 -5.18 -2.84 7.98
CA VAL A 94 -5.24 -4.31 8.00
C VAL A 94 -4.99 -4.83 9.41
N SER A 95 -3.96 -4.33 10.09
CA SER A 95 -3.59 -4.81 11.43
C SER A 95 -4.71 -4.53 12.45
N MET A 96 -5.27 -3.32 12.44
CA MET A 96 -6.35 -2.97 13.37
C MET A 96 -7.67 -3.69 13.03
N LYS A 97 -7.95 -3.92 11.74
CA LYS A 97 -9.08 -4.74 11.31
C LYS A 97 -8.93 -6.18 11.80
N ASP A 98 -7.77 -6.79 11.59
CA ASP A 98 -7.51 -8.17 11.99
C ASP A 98 -7.52 -8.33 13.52
N TYR A 99 -7.06 -7.31 14.25
CA TYR A 99 -7.21 -7.24 15.70
C TYR A 99 -8.69 -7.19 16.10
N ALA A 100 -9.48 -6.27 15.52
CA ALA A 100 -10.89 -6.10 15.85
C ALA A 100 -11.74 -7.34 15.56
N LYS A 101 -11.40 -8.10 14.50
CA LYS A 101 -12.05 -9.37 14.14
C LYS A 101 -11.99 -10.45 15.20
N ARG A 102 -11.07 -10.35 16.17
CA ARG A 102 -10.99 -11.28 17.31
C ARG A 102 -12.15 -11.09 18.30
N TYR A 103 -12.80 -9.93 18.26
CA TYR A 103 -13.76 -9.50 19.28
C TYR A 103 -15.10 -9.02 18.69
N LEU A 104 -15.13 -8.68 17.40
CA LEU A 104 -16.30 -8.15 16.71
C LEU A 104 -16.67 -9.02 15.51
N ASP A 105 -17.96 -9.07 15.21
CA ASP A 105 -18.49 -9.69 14.00
C ASP A 105 -18.15 -8.84 12.76
N ASP A 106 -18.07 -9.47 11.58
CA ASP A 106 -17.70 -8.78 10.34
C ASP A 106 -18.66 -7.62 9.97
N ASN A 107 -19.94 -7.69 10.37
CA ASN A 107 -20.91 -6.61 10.14
C ASN A 107 -20.72 -5.38 11.05
N GLN A 108 -19.86 -5.47 12.07
CA GLN A 108 -19.52 -4.38 12.98
C GLN A 108 -18.22 -3.66 12.60
N ILE A 109 -17.53 -4.13 11.54
CA ILE A 109 -16.25 -3.62 11.09
C ILE A 109 -16.40 -3.09 9.67
N ASP A 110 -16.21 -1.78 9.49
CA ASP A 110 -16.35 -1.13 8.20
C ASP A 110 -15.10 -0.33 7.81
N LEU A 111 -14.86 -0.25 6.51
CA LEU A 111 -13.82 0.55 5.88
C LEU A 111 -14.47 1.49 4.88
N ASP A 112 -14.46 2.78 5.18
CA ASP A 112 -15.03 3.74 4.25
C ASP A 112 -14.14 3.93 3.00
N TRP A 113 -14.72 4.55 1.97
CA TRP A 113 -14.02 4.84 0.71
C TRP A 113 -12.83 5.80 0.88
N ARG A 114 -12.72 6.50 2.01
CA ARG A 114 -11.57 7.37 2.36
C ARG A 114 -10.45 6.56 3.03
N GLY A 115 -10.67 5.28 3.32
CA GLY A 115 -9.76 4.40 4.02
C GLY A 115 -9.66 4.75 5.50
N ARG A 116 -10.80 5.00 6.15
CA ARG A 116 -10.92 5.07 7.61
C ARG A 116 -11.53 3.77 8.13
N LEU A 117 -11.03 3.31 9.27
CA LEU A 117 -11.55 2.14 9.98
C LEU A 117 -12.62 2.57 10.97
N TRP A 118 -13.80 1.99 10.80
CA TRP A 118 -14.98 2.20 11.63
C TRP A 118 -15.34 0.90 12.34
N LEU A 119 -15.45 0.94 13.67
CA LEU A 119 -15.85 -0.17 14.51
C LEU A 119 -17.13 0.22 15.26
N LYS A 120 -18.22 -0.55 15.10
CA LYS A 120 -19.56 -0.23 15.64
C LYS A 120 -19.97 1.24 15.39
N GLY A 121 -19.68 1.75 14.19
CA GLY A 121 -20.00 3.12 13.79
C GLY A 121 -19.07 4.20 14.37
N GLN A 122 -17.96 3.85 15.02
CA GLN A 122 -16.98 4.80 15.53
C GLN A 122 -15.65 4.71 14.78
N GLN A 123 -15.10 5.84 14.33
CA GLN A 123 -13.76 5.87 13.71
C GLN A 123 -12.70 5.71 14.79
N VAL A 124 -11.78 4.75 14.64
CA VAL A 124 -10.80 4.41 15.68
C VAL A 124 -9.33 4.60 15.28
N LEU A 125 -9.07 4.80 13.98
CA LEU A 125 -7.74 4.97 13.44
C LEU A 125 -7.57 6.38 12.85
N PHE A 126 -6.48 7.05 13.21
CA PHE A 126 -6.22 8.45 12.89
C PHE A 126 -4.80 8.66 12.38
N TRP A 127 -4.61 9.69 11.56
CA TRP A 127 -3.30 10.11 11.07
C TRP A 127 -2.90 11.42 11.76
N HIS A 128 -1.69 11.48 12.33
CA HIS A 128 -1.20 12.61 13.13
C HIS A 128 -1.25 13.97 12.41
N VAL A 129 -1.14 13.98 11.07
CA VAL A 129 -1.19 15.20 10.26
C VAL A 129 -2.59 15.82 10.25
N TRP A 130 -3.64 15.00 10.28
CA TRP A 130 -5.03 15.46 10.22
C TRP A 130 -5.66 15.62 11.60
N LYS A 131 -5.23 14.80 12.57
CA LYS A 131 -5.68 14.86 13.95
C LYS A 131 -4.48 14.57 14.85
N ARG A 132 -4.14 15.50 15.73
CA ARG A 132 -3.07 15.27 16.72
C ARG A 132 -3.47 14.14 17.67
N PRO A 133 -2.52 13.26 18.05
CA PRO A 133 -2.75 12.27 19.10
C PRO A 133 -3.23 12.95 20.38
N GLU A 134 -4.29 12.40 20.97
CA GLU A 134 -4.80 12.83 22.27
C GLU A 134 -4.06 12.08 23.40
N GLU A 135 -4.26 12.50 24.65
CA GLU A 135 -3.66 11.83 25.80
C GLU A 135 -4.13 10.37 25.88
N GLY A 136 -3.18 9.43 25.99
CA GLY A 136 -3.47 8.00 25.93
C GLY A 136 -3.51 7.40 24.52
N ALA A 137 -3.30 8.18 23.47
CA ALA A 137 -3.17 7.63 22.12
C ALA A 137 -1.97 6.68 21.98
N VAL A 138 -2.17 5.59 21.24
CA VAL A 138 -1.10 4.62 20.92
C VAL A 138 -0.66 4.85 19.48
N MET A 139 0.60 5.25 19.30
CA MET A 139 1.23 5.37 17.98
C MET A 139 1.57 3.99 17.45
N LEU A 140 1.13 3.67 16.23
CA LEU A 140 1.47 2.42 15.58
C LEU A 140 2.88 2.51 15.02
N THR A 141 3.67 1.48 15.27
CA THR A 141 5.03 1.31 14.76
C THR A 141 5.06 0.29 13.63
N ASN A 142 6.08 0.38 12.77
CA ASN A 142 6.36 -0.65 11.78
C ASN A 142 7.28 -1.74 12.35
N ALA A 143 7.53 -2.80 11.57
CA ALA A 143 8.42 -3.89 11.97
C ALA A 143 9.89 -3.48 12.25
N SER A 144 10.29 -2.28 11.83
CA SER A 144 11.61 -1.72 12.14
C SER A 144 11.60 -0.85 13.41
N GLY A 145 10.43 -0.68 14.05
CA GLY A 145 10.24 0.20 15.20
C GLY A 145 10.00 1.68 14.84
N ASP A 146 9.92 2.06 13.56
CA ASP A 146 9.63 3.45 13.21
C ASP A 146 8.16 3.77 13.44
N GLU A 147 7.88 4.99 13.89
CA GLU A 147 6.53 5.53 13.91
C GLU A 147 5.94 5.60 12.50
N THR A 148 4.73 5.08 12.35
CA THR A 148 3.99 5.09 11.07
C THR A 148 3.26 6.41 10.83
N GLY A 149 3.13 7.23 11.88
CA GLY A 149 2.26 8.40 11.93
C GLY A 149 0.78 8.08 12.16
N TRP A 150 0.39 6.80 12.10
CA TRP A 150 -0.96 6.35 12.40
C TRP A 150 -1.08 6.02 13.88
N TRP A 151 -2.15 6.49 14.51
CA TRP A 151 -2.40 6.27 15.92
C TRP A 151 -3.85 5.87 16.16
N ILE A 152 -4.07 5.21 17.29
CA ILE A 152 -5.40 4.87 17.78
C ILE A 152 -5.67 5.56 19.11
N ASP A 153 -6.93 5.89 19.35
CA ASP A 153 -7.40 6.26 20.68
C ASP A 153 -7.66 4.96 21.46
N SER A 154 -6.78 4.61 22.41
CA SER A 154 -6.89 3.34 23.14
C SER A 154 -8.15 3.27 24.00
N VAL A 155 -8.58 4.40 24.59
CA VAL A 155 -9.80 4.46 25.41
C VAL A 155 -11.01 4.14 24.55
N GLN A 156 -11.13 4.82 23.41
CA GLN A 156 -12.23 4.61 22.48
C GLN A 156 -12.20 3.20 21.88
N PHE A 157 -11.02 2.73 21.47
CA PHE A 157 -10.86 1.41 20.86
C PHE A 157 -11.22 0.30 21.86
N ALA A 158 -10.72 0.37 23.09
CA ALA A 158 -11.03 -0.58 24.15
C ALA A 158 -12.53 -0.60 24.48
N ARG A 159 -13.16 0.58 24.57
CA ARG A 159 -14.61 0.71 24.78
C ARG A 159 -15.41 0.03 23.67
N VAL A 160 -15.03 0.21 22.41
CA VAL A 160 -15.74 -0.38 21.27
C VAL A 160 -15.62 -1.91 21.26
N LEU A 161 -14.44 -2.42 21.62
CA LEU A 161 -14.15 -3.85 21.69
C LEU A 161 -14.69 -4.52 22.97
N GLY A 162 -15.08 -3.75 23.98
CA GLY A 162 -15.51 -4.28 25.28
C GLY A 162 -14.35 -4.87 26.09
N LEU A 163 -13.15 -4.30 25.95
CA LEU A 163 -11.93 -4.74 26.61
C LEU A 163 -11.44 -3.69 27.63
N PRO A 164 -10.65 -4.10 28.65
CA PRO A 164 -9.90 -3.15 29.45
C PRO A 164 -8.89 -2.37 28.59
N GLU A 165 -8.79 -1.06 28.81
CA GLU A 165 -7.87 -0.19 28.06
C GLU A 165 -6.41 -0.65 28.18
N GLU A 166 -5.98 -1.01 29.38
CA GLU A 166 -4.60 -1.42 29.65
C GLU A 166 -4.19 -2.64 28.82
N ARG A 167 -5.11 -3.60 28.66
CA ARG A 167 -4.90 -4.78 27.81
C ARG A 167 -4.71 -4.39 26.34
N VAL A 168 -5.53 -3.47 25.84
CA VAL A 168 -5.42 -2.96 24.47
C VAL A 168 -4.11 -2.22 24.27
N ARG A 169 -3.66 -1.42 25.23
CA ARG A 169 -2.37 -0.72 25.14
C ARG A 169 -1.21 -1.71 25.05
N GLN A 170 -1.16 -2.69 25.95
CA GLN A 170 -0.11 -3.72 25.97
C GLN A 170 -0.07 -4.52 24.66
N GLU A 171 -1.21 -5.04 24.19
CA GLU A 171 -1.27 -5.84 22.95
C GLU A 171 -0.92 -5.04 21.67
N LEU A 172 -0.88 -3.70 21.74
CA LEU A 172 -0.55 -2.83 20.60
C LEU A 172 0.85 -2.22 20.66
N THR A 173 1.51 -2.31 21.82
CA THR A 173 2.89 -1.85 22.01
C THR A 173 3.93 -2.99 21.98
N ASP A 174 3.48 -4.24 22.16
CA ASP A 174 4.28 -5.46 22.06
C ASP A 174 4.47 -5.94 20.61
#